data_AF-A0AAU9VAU3-F1
#
_entry.id   AF-A0AAU9VAU3-F1
#
_cell.length_a   1.000
_cell.length_b   1.000
_cell.length_c   1.000
_cell.angle_alpha   90.00
_cell.angle_beta   90.00
_cell.angle_gamma   90.00
#
_symmetry.space_group_name_H-M   'P 1'
#
loop_
_entity.id
_entity.type
_entity.pdbx_description
1 polymer ?
#
loop_
_entity_poly.entity_id
_entity_poly.type
_entity_poly.pdbx_seq_one_letter_code
_entity_poly.pdbx_strand_id
1 'polypeptide(L)'
;MPSRPPGAPTKFSSEEEALFVDCILRLSEYGFPLTVFDLRIVIRTYLKTIGRRDSKFKDNCPGTEWVSSFLKRPTNIKHNNKTNINRSRVAIDKATITTYIENLKEAVREIPPENI
;
A
#
# COMPACT_ATOMS: atom_id res chain seq x y z
N MET A 1 6.28 -38.65 12.30
CA MET A 1 6.65 -37.30 11.83
C MET A 1 5.87 -36.29 12.67
N PRO A 2 6.50 -35.48 13.55
CA PRO A 2 5.75 -34.48 14.29
C PRO A 2 5.30 -33.37 13.33
N SER A 3 3.99 -33.14 13.25
CA SER A 3 3.41 -32.01 12.52
C SER A 3 3.90 -30.71 13.17
N ARG A 4 4.42 -29.79 12.36
CA ARG A 4 4.80 -28.46 12.83
C ARG A 4 3.57 -27.80 13.46
N PRO A 5 3.71 -27.12 14.62
CA PRO A 5 2.58 -26.43 15.23
C PRO A 5 1.97 -25.45 14.21
N PRO A 6 0.63 -25.36 14.12
CA PRO A 6 -0.03 -24.40 13.26
C PRO A 6 0.55 -23.01 13.51
N GLY A 7 0.94 -22.31 12.44
CA GLY A 7 1.40 -20.92 12.55
C GLY A 7 0.35 -20.08 13.29
N ALA A 8 0.80 -19.01 13.97
CA ALA A 8 -0.08 -18.16 14.74
C ALA A 8 -1.34 -17.78 13.91
N PRO A 9 -2.55 -17.87 14.50
CA PRO A 9 -3.79 -17.67 13.77
C PRO A 9 -3.82 -16.29 13.11
N THR A 10 -4.49 -16.27 11.96
CA THR A 10 -4.83 -15.07 11.21
C THR A 10 -5.39 -14.00 12.13
N LYS A 11 -4.74 -12.82 12.17
CA LYS A 11 -5.17 -11.71 13.03
C LYS A 11 -6.46 -11.04 12.57
N PHE A 12 -6.72 -11.10 11.27
CA PHE A 12 -7.89 -10.57 10.62
C PHE A 12 -8.73 -11.72 10.07
N SER A 13 -10.04 -11.55 10.00
CA SER A 13 -10.90 -12.53 9.33
C SER A 13 -10.59 -12.55 7.82
N SER A 14 -10.95 -13.64 7.14
CA SER A 14 -10.79 -13.72 5.69
C SER A 14 -11.56 -12.60 4.96
N GLU A 15 -12.66 -12.14 5.51
CA GLU A 15 -13.45 -11.01 4.99
C GLU A 15 -12.69 -9.68 5.15
N GLU A 16 -12.11 -9.42 6.33
CA GLU A 16 -11.27 -8.25 6.57
C GLU A 16 -10.06 -8.23 5.63
N GLU A 17 -9.40 -9.37 5.45
CA GLU A 17 -8.28 -9.50 4.52
C GLU A 17 -8.71 -9.23 3.07
N ALA A 18 -9.89 -9.70 2.65
CA ALA A 18 -10.43 -9.43 1.32
C ALA A 18 -10.70 -7.92 1.09
N LEU A 19 -11.25 -7.23 2.09
CA LEU A 19 -11.47 -5.77 2.04
C LEU A 19 -10.17 -4.99 1.88
N PHE A 20 -9.09 -5.41 2.56
CA PHE A 20 -7.79 -4.77 2.39
C PHE A 20 -7.27 -4.95 0.96
N VAL A 21 -7.43 -6.15 0.37
CA VAL A 21 -6.98 -6.37 -1.00
C VAL A 21 -7.80 -5.59 -2.01
N ASP A 22 -9.13 -5.54 -1.86
CA ASP A 22 -10.00 -4.73 -2.72
C ASP A 22 -9.63 -3.24 -2.65
N CYS A 23 -9.38 -2.71 -1.44
CA CYS A 23 -8.94 -1.33 -1.25
C CYS A 23 -7.61 -1.05 -1.98
N ILE A 24 -6.63 -1.94 -1.88
CA ILE A 24 -5.35 -1.85 -2.60
C ILE A 24 -5.58 -1.90 -4.12
N LEU A 25 -6.43 -2.79 -4.61
CA LEU A 25 -6.69 -2.89 -6.05
C LEU A 25 -7.28 -1.61 -6.61
N ARG A 26 -8.31 -1.07 -5.96
CA ARG A 26 -8.90 0.21 -6.35
C ARG A 26 -7.88 1.33 -6.35
N LEU A 27 -7.06 1.44 -5.28
CA LEU A 27 -5.99 2.45 -5.23
C LEU A 27 -4.95 2.30 -6.36
N SER A 28 -4.69 1.06 -6.79
CA SER A 28 -3.81 0.79 -7.92
C SER A 28 -4.44 1.17 -9.26
N GLU A 29 -5.76 1.01 -9.42
CA GLU A 29 -6.50 1.42 -10.62
C GLU A 29 -6.50 2.94 -10.79
N TYR A 30 -6.52 3.69 -9.68
CA TYR A 30 -6.35 5.15 -9.69
C TYR A 30 -4.93 5.61 -10.06
N GLY A 31 -4.00 4.69 -10.39
CA GLY A 31 -2.66 5.02 -10.86
C GLY A 31 -1.66 5.37 -9.76
N PHE A 32 -2.02 5.19 -8.49
CA PHE A 32 -1.09 5.46 -7.39
C PHE A 32 -0.10 4.30 -7.19
N PRO A 33 1.20 4.59 -7.01
CA PRO A 33 2.21 3.58 -6.79
C PRO A 33 2.06 3.05 -5.37
N LEU A 34 1.40 1.91 -5.21
CA LEU A 34 1.17 1.34 -3.88
C LEU A 34 2.46 0.75 -3.33
N THR A 35 2.81 1.17 -2.13
CA THR A 35 3.95 0.69 -1.38
C THR A 35 3.49 -0.21 -0.23
N VAL A 36 4.43 -0.99 0.30
CA VAL A 36 4.24 -1.74 1.56
C VAL A 36 3.81 -0.81 2.70
N PHE A 37 4.20 0.46 2.65
CA PHE A 37 3.82 1.47 3.63
C PHE A 37 2.34 1.84 3.52
N ASP A 38 1.81 2.02 2.32
CA ASP A 38 0.40 2.38 2.10
C ASP A 38 -0.53 1.30 2.66
N LEU A 39 -0.19 0.03 2.45
CA LEU A 39 -0.92 -1.09 3.06
C LEU A 39 -0.93 -1.03 4.60
N ARG A 40 0.21 -0.65 5.21
CA ARG A 40 0.29 -0.48 6.67
C ARG A 40 -0.60 0.66 7.15
N ILE A 41 -0.66 1.76 6.40
CA ILE A 41 -1.51 2.91 6.71
C ILE A 41 -3.00 2.58 6.56
N VAL A 42 -3.39 1.86 5.50
CA VAL A 42 -4.77 1.39 5.31
C VAL A 42 -5.23 0.56 6.50
N ILE A 43 -4.43 -0.43 6.91
CA ILE A 43 -4.77 -1.32 8.03
C ILE A 43 -4.78 -0.56 9.35
N ARG A 44 -3.82 0.34 9.58
CA ARG A 44 -3.81 1.20 10.77
C ARG A 44 -5.06 2.07 10.84
N THR A 45 -5.47 2.63 9.71
CA THR A 45 -6.66 3.48 9.60
C THR A 45 -7.91 2.66 9.86
N TYR A 46 -8.03 1.48 9.24
CA TYR A 46 -9.11 0.54 9.50
C TYR A 46 -9.23 0.21 10.99
N LEU A 47 -8.14 -0.22 11.64
CA LEU A 47 -8.13 -0.54 13.07
C LEU A 47 -8.52 0.66 13.94
N LYS A 48 -8.09 1.87 13.57
CA LYS A 48 -8.48 3.12 14.24
C LYS A 48 -9.98 3.40 14.07
N THR A 49 -10.53 3.22 12.88
CA THR A 49 -11.95 3.45 12.57
C THR A 49 -12.86 2.51 13.35
N ILE A 50 -12.49 1.23 13.47
CA ILE A 50 -13.28 0.25 14.25
C ILE A 50 -12.98 0.29 15.76
N GLY A 51 -12.09 1.18 16.23
CA GLY A 51 -11.69 1.26 17.64
C GLY A 51 -10.92 0.05 18.17
N ARG A 52 -10.44 -0.85 17.30
CA ARG A 52 -9.74 -2.08 17.68
C ARG A 52 -8.25 -1.79 17.87
N ARG A 53 -7.71 -2.17 19.03
CA ARG A 53 -6.26 -2.16 19.28
C ARG A 53 -5.74 -3.59 19.34
N ASP A 54 -4.73 -3.89 18.51
CA ASP A 54 -4.01 -5.17 18.63
C ASP A 54 -2.69 -4.94 19.39
N SER A 55 -2.53 -5.59 20.53
CA SER A 55 -1.33 -5.50 21.37
C SER A 55 -0.06 -6.01 20.68
N LYS A 56 -0.19 -6.77 19.59
CA LYS A 56 0.96 -7.23 18.78
C LYS A 56 1.42 -6.20 17.74
N PHE A 57 0.61 -5.16 17.47
CA PHE A 57 0.98 -4.08 16.57
C PHE A 57 1.46 -2.87 17.37
N LYS A 58 2.72 -2.51 17.20
CA LYS A 58 3.26 -1.27 17.76
C LYS A 58 2.50 -0.09 17.14
N ASP A 59 1.90 0.75 17.98
CA ASP A 59 1.07 1.90 17.57
C ASP A 59 -0.11 1.55 16.64
N ASN A 60 -0.65 0.33 16.81
CA ASN A 60 -1.74 -0.21 15.99
C ASN A 60 -1.41 -0.26 14.48
N CYS A 61 -0.11 -0.28 14.15
CA CYS A 61 0.41 -0.33 12.80
C CYS A 61 1.06 -1.70 12.55
N PRO A 62 0.70 -2.42 11.47
CA PRO A 62 1.35 -3.67 11.14
C PRO A 62 2.85 -3.47 10.87
N GLY A 63 3.65 -4.44 11.31
CA GLY A 63 5.07 -4.50 10.95
C GLY A 63 5.28 -4.92 9.50
N THR A 64 6.48 -4.68 8.97
CA THR A 64 6.88 -5.14 7.62
C THR A 64 6.78 -6.65 7.45
N GLU A 65 7.14 -7.42 8.48
CA GLU A 65 7.04 -8.89 8.50
C GLU A 65 5.60 -9.38 8.38
N TRP A 66 4.66 -8.68 9.02
CA TRP A 66 3.24 -9.00 8.91
C TRP A 66 2.75 -8.78 7.48
N VAL A 67 3.12 -7.65 6.86
CA VAL A 67 2.74 -7.33 5.48
C VAL A 67 3.33 -8.33 4.49
N SER A 68 4.61 -8.67 4.65
CA SER A 68 5.27 -9.71 3.85
C SER A 68 4.54 -11.05 3.96
N SER A 69 4.09 -11.42 5.15
CA SER A 69 3.33 -12.65 5.37
C SER A 69 1.93 -12.58 4.77
N PHE A 70 1.25 -11.43 4.88
CA PHE A 70 -0.06 -11.16 4.30
C PHE A 70 -0.04 -11.27 2.76
N LEU A 71 0.98 -10.68 2.12
CA LEU A 71 1.18 -10.71 0.67
C LEU A 71 1.69 -12.06 0.15
N LYS A 72 2.20 -12.95 1.01
CA LYS A 72 2.64 -14.30 0.61
C LYS A 72 1.48 -15.30 0.57
N ARG A 73 0.28 -14.92 1.02
CA ARG A 73 -0.87 -15.83 1.08
C ARG A 73 -1.55 -15.97 -0.27
N PRO A 74 -1.84 -17.21 -0.71
CA PRO A 74 -2.39 -17.45 -2.04
C PRO A 74 -3.76 -16.82 -2.26
N THR A 75 -4.58 -16.66 -1.22
CA THR A 75 -5.87 -15.93 -1.28
C THR A 75 -5.68 -14.46 -1.65
N ASN A 76 -4.71 -13.80 -1.03
CA ASN A 76 -4.47 -12.36 -1.19
C ASN A 76 -3.66 -12.07 -2.47
N ILE A 77 -2.78 -13.00 -2.90
CA ILE A 77 -2.02 -12.91 -4.16
C ILE A 77 -2.91 -13.09 -5.39
N LYS A 78 -3.90 -14.01 -5.35
CA LYS A 78 -4.79 -14.23 -6.50
C LYS A 78 -5.61 -12.97 -6.84
N HIS A 79 -5.93 -12.19 -5.82
CA HIS A 79 -6.65 -10.93 -5.98
C HIS A 79 -5.68 -9.79 -6.32
N ASN A 80 -4.53 -9.71 -5.62
CA ASN A 80 -3.45 -8.78 -5.91
C ASN A 80 -2.41 -9.44 -6.82
N ASN A 81 -2.71 -9.54 -8.12
CA ASN A 81 -1.69 -9.89 -9.10
C ASN A 81 -0.50 -8.96 -8.85
N LYS A 82 0.63 -9.50 -8.38
CA LYS A 82 1.86 -8.76 -8.01
C LYS A 82 2.35 -7.80 -9.11
N THR A 83 1.84 -7.99 -10.33
CA THR A 83 1.98 -7.09 -11.47
C THR A 83 1.40 -5.70 -11.23
N ASN A 84 0.35 -5.51 -10.42
CA ASN A 84 -0.32 -4.21 -10.24
C ASN A 84 0.49 -3.28 -9.33
N ILE A 85 0.93 -3.78 -8.17
CA ILE A 85 1.87 -3.06 -7.28
C ILE A 85 3.20 -2.73 -7.99
N ASN A 86 3.65 -3.60 -8.90
CA ASN A 86 4.86 -3.34 -9.68
C ASN A 86 4.59 -2.39 -10.86
N ARG A 87 3.49 -2.55 -11.60
CA ARG A 87 3.10 -1.68 -12.74
C ARG A 87 2.91 -0.23 -12.35
N SER A 88 2.21 0.04 -11.25
CA SER A 88 2.00 1.43 -10.80
C SER A 88 3.30 2.09 -10.33
N ARG A 89 4.28 1.32 -9.83
CA ARG A 89 5.63 1.81 -9.54
C ARG A 89 6.48 2.00 -10.80
N VAL A 90 6.34 1.15 -11.80
CA VAL A 90 7.02 1.29 -13.11
C VAL A 90 6.45 2.47 -13.91
N ALA A 91 5.16 2.78 -13.76
CA ALA A 91 4.51 3.89 -14.43
C ALA A 91 5.04 5.27 -13.97
N ILE A 92 5.46 5.38 -12.71
CA ILE A 92 6.06 6.60 -12.16
C ILE A 92 7.57 6.42 -12.16
N ASP A 93 8.16 6.52 -13.36
CA ASP A 93 9.60 6.51 -13.52
C ASP A 93 10.21 7.83 -13.04
N LYS A 94 11.47 7.78 -12.61
CA LYS A 94 12.23 8.99 -12.24
C LYS A 94 12.24 10.00 -13.39
N ALA A 95 12.26 9.53 -14.64
CA ALA A 95 12.15 10.39 -15.80
C ALA A 95 10.83 11.16 -15.81
N THR A 96 9.68 10.52 -15.56
CA THR A 96 8.36 11.16 -15.53
C THR A 96 8.30 12.30 -14.51
N ILE A 97 8.84 12.10 -13.30
CA ILE A 97 8.90 13.15 -12.27
C ILE A 97 9.86 14.27 -12.70
N THR A 98 11.00 13.92 -13.29
CA THR A 98 11.99 14.92 -13.73
C THR A 98 11.42 15.79 -14.85
N THR A 99 10.77 15.19 -15.83
CA THR A 99 10.07 15.89 -16.92
C THR A 99 8.96 16.79 -16.39
N TYR A 100 8.18 16.34 -15.40
CA TYR A 100 7.16 17.18 -14.77
C TYR A 100 7.77 18.42 -14.09
N ILE A 101 8.88 18.25 -13.35
CA ILE A 101 9.58 19.36 -12.68
C ILE A 101 10.22 20.31 -13.70
N GLU A 102 10.76 19.81 -14.81
CA GLU A 102 11.33 20.63 -15.88
C GLU A 102 10.24 21.45 -16.59
N ASN A 103 9.12 20.82 -16.95
CA ASN A 103 7.99 21.51 -17.57
C ASN A 103 7.39 22.58 -16.64
N LEU A 104 7.34 22.32 -15.33
CA LEU A 104 6.91 23.32 -14.35
C LEU A 104 7.88 24.52 -14.27
N LYS A 105 9.19 24.27 -14.30
CA LYS A 105 10.19 25.34 -14.31
C LYS A 105 10.05 26.23 -15.54
N GLU A 106 9.70 25.65 -16.68
CA GLU A 106 9.45 26.38 -17.91
C GLU A 106 8.15 27.20 -17.84
N ALA A 107 7.05 26.59 -17.39
CA ALA A 107 5.76 27.27 -17.25
C ALA A 107 5.78 28.43 -16.23
N VAL A 108 6.55 28.30 -15.15
CA VAL A 108 6.69 29.35 -14.12
C VAL A 108 7.69 30.44 -14.55
N ARG A 109 8.51 30.19 -15.57
CA ARG A 109 9.52 31.15 -16.05
C ARG A 109 8.92 32.39 -16.72
N GLU A 110 7.69 32.27 -17.23
CA GLU A 110 6.96 33.37 -17.88
C GLU A 110 6.05 34.16 -16.92
N ILE A 111 6.04 33.80 -15.63
CA ILE A 111 5.25 34.55 -14.64
C ILE A 111 6.09 35.72 -14.14
N PRO A 112 5.67 36.98 -14.37
CA PRO A 112 6.36 38.14 -13.82
C PRO A 112 6.43 38.04 -12.28
N PRO A 113 7.55 38.41 -11.65
CA PRO A 113 7.72 38.35 -10.20
C PRO A 113 6.74 39.25 -9.41
N GLU A 114 5.91 40.03 -10.11
CA GLU A 114 4.88 40.91 -9.56
C GLU A 114 3.61 40.16 -9.14
N ASN A 115 3.47 38.87 -9.47
CA ASN A 115 2.25 38.09 -9.27
C ASN A 115 2.44 36.82 -8.40
N ILE A 116 3.53 36.76 -7.63
CA ILE A 116 3.88 35.65 -6.71
C ILE A 116 3.88 36.17 -5.27
#